data_AF-A0A8H7YU71-F1
#
_entry.id   AF-A0A8H7YU71-F1
#
_cell.length_a   1.000
_cell.length_b   1.000
_cell.length_c   1.000
_cell.angle_alpha   90.00
_cell.angle_beta   90.00
_cell.angle_gamma   90.00
#
_symmetry.space_group_name_H-M   'P 1'
#
loop_
_entity.id
_entity.type
_entity.pdbx_description
1 polymer ?
#
loop_
_entity_poly.entity_id
_entity_poly.type
_entity_poly.pdbx_seq_one_letter_code
_entity_poly.pdbx_strand_id
1 'polypeptide(L)'
;MTAPSLPYHWLELSTMLLDVASDDLVDADQIRRLIKDLREVRLAKMRIQVKGLDATAVGGGDGLPLTGVGAMEIGESRGFMSGVAETFRQIGASKEEASKERDAEEAANTQYDETNDDYDDMEL
;
A
#
# COMPACT_ATOMS: atom_id res chain seq x y z
N MET A 1 -15.47 -19.41 -5.74
CA MET A 1 -15.26 -18.98 -7.13
C MET A 1 -13.87 -18.37 -7.21
N THR A 2 -12.93 -19.00 -7.91
CA THR A 2 -11.61 -18.41 -8.17
C THR A 2 -11.83 -17.19 -9.07
N ALA A 3 -11.40 -16.01 -8.64
CA ALA A 3 -11.42 -14.83 -9.50
C ALA A 3 -10.67 -15.14 -10.81
N PRO A 4 -11.16 -14.72 -11.99
CA PRO A 4 -10.46 -14.97 -13.25
C PRO A 4 -9.08 -14.31 -13.18
N SER A 5 -8.03 -15.13 -13.04
CA SER A 5 -6.66 -14.65 -13.03
C SER A 5 -6.12 -14.68 -14.45
N LEU A 6 -5.70 -13.53 -14.96
CA LEU A 6 -4.86 -13.49 -16.16
C LEU A 6 -3.53 -14.21 -15.84
N PRO A 7 -2.87 -14.80 -16.86
CA PRO A 7 -1.50 -15.25 -16.71
C PRO A 7 -0.60 -14.13 -16.16
N TYR A 8 0.35 -14.46 -15.30
CA TYR A 8 1.19 -13.46 -14.62
C TYR A 8 1.92 -12.53 -15.61
N HIS A 9 2.32 -13.05 -16.78
CA HIS A 9 3.01 -12.31 -17.84
C HIS A 9 2.13 -12.00 -19.06
N TRP A 10 0.82 -11.80 -18.86
CA TRP A 10 -0.14 -11.64 -19.96
C TRP A 10 0.23 -10.48 -20.92
N LEU A 11 0.78 -9.38 -20.41
CA LEU A 11 1.07 -8.20 -21.21
C LEU A 11 2.37 -8.35 -22.01
N GLU A 12 3.39 -8.95 -21.41
CA GLU A 12 4.66 -9.28 -22.04
C GLU A 12 4.44 -10.29 -23.17
N LEU A 13 3.74 -11.40 -22.88
CA LEU A 13 3.48 -12.45 -23.86
C LEU A 13 2.63 -11.94 -25.02
N SER A 14 1.55 -11.21 -24.73
CA SER A 14 0.71 -10.66 -25.80
C SER A 14 1.46 -9.66 -26.66
N THR A 15 2.29 -8.80 -26.06
CA THR A 15 3.10 -7.83 -26.80
C THR A 15 4.12 -8.52 -27.69
N MET A 16 4.89 -9.49 -27.18
CA MET A 16 5.89 -10.22 -27.98
C MET A 16 5.27 -11.01 -29.13
N LEU A 17 4.16 -11.71 -28.88
CA LEU A 17 3.47 -12.49 -29.92
C LEU A 17 2.87 -11.58 -31.00
N LEU A 18 2.22 -10.48 -30.61
CA LEU A 18 1.67 -9.51 -31.56
C LEU A 18 2.74 -8.71 -32.33
N ASP A 19 3.99 -8.72 -31.88
CA ASP A 19 5.11 -8.04 -32.53
C ASP A 19 5.79 -8.96 -33.56
N VAL A 20 6.07 -10.21 -33.17
CA VAL A 20 6.91 -11.12 -33.96
C VAL A 20 6.10 -12.12 -34.80
N ALA A 21 4.91 -12.49 -34.35
CA ALA A 21 4.11 -13.58 -34.94
C ALA A 21 2.65 -13.18 -35.15
N SER A 22 2.41 -11.94 -35.56
CA SER A 22 1.05 -11.42 -35.73
C SER A 22 0.27 -12.08 -36.87
N ASP A 23 0.96 -12.59 -37.89
CA ASP A 23 0.42 -13.34 -39.02
C ASP A 23 -0.07 -14.74 -38.64
N ASP A 24 0.46 -15.32 -37.57
CA ASP A 24 0.00 -16.58 -36.99
C ASP A 24 -1.24 -16.42 -36.08
N LEU A 25 -1.66 -15.17 -35.80
CA LEU A 25 -2.78 -14.88 -34.91
C LEU A 25 -4.06 -14.54 -35.69
N VAL A 26 -5.16 -15.18 -35.31
CA VAL A 26 -6.50 -14.82 -35.80
C VAL A 26 -6.88 -13.45 -35.25
N ASP A 27 -7.26 -12.53 -36.14
CA ASP A 27 -7.71 -11.18 -35.80
C ASP A 27 -6.73 -10.39 -34.90
N ALA A 28 -5.42 -10.41 -35.22
CA ALA A 28 -4.37 -9.75 -34.45
C ALA A 28 -4.67 -8.28 -34.10
N ASP A 29 -5.30 -7.52 -35.01
CA ASP A 29 -5.72 -6.14 -34.77
C ASP A 29 -6.79 -6.01 -33.69
N GLN A 30 -7.71 -6.97 -33.60
CA GLN A 30 -8.72 -7.01 -32.54
C GLN A 30 -8.06 -7.35 -31.21
N ILE A 31 -7.16 -8.33 -31.19
CA ILE A 31 -6.39 -8.70 -30.00
C ILE A 31 -5.62 -7.46 -29.48
N ARG A 32 -4.96 -6.70 -30.36
CA ARG A 32 -4.22 -5.49 -29.98
C ARG A 32 -5.13 -4.43 -29.34
N ARG A 33 -6.38 -4.27 -29.80
CA ARG A 33 -7.37 -3.36 -29.18
C ARG A 33 -7.78 -3.88 -27.80
N LEU A 34 -8.13 -5.15 -27.68
CA LEU A 34 -8.54 -5.76 -26.42
C LEU A 34 -7.45 -5.69 -25.35
N ILE A 35 -6.18 -5.93 -25.73
CA ILE A 35 -5.03 -5.81 -24.82
C ILE A 35 -4.84 -4.37 -24.33
N LYS A 36 -5.04 -3.37 -25.21
CA LYS A 36 -4.99 -1.96 -24.82
C LYS A 36 -6.11 -1.61 -23.83
N ASP A 37 -7.35 -1.95 -24.15
CA ASP A 37 -8.51 -1.67 -23.31
C ASP A 37 -8.38 -2.36 -21.93
N LEU A 38 -7.91 -3.61 -21.94
CA LEU A 38 -7.66 -4.37 -20.72
C LEU A 38 -6.57 -3.72 -19.86
N ARG A 39 -5.46 -3.28 -20.47
CA ARG A 39 -4.39 -2.57 -19.75
C ARG A 39 -4.90 -1.27 -19.13
N GLU A 40 -5.70 -0.51 -19.86
CA GLU A 40 -6.27 0.75 -19.37
C GLU A 40 -7.14 0.54 -18.14
N VAL A 41 -8.10 -0.40 -18.21
CA VAL A 41 -8.98 -0.71 -17.08
C VAL A 41 -8.19 -1.23 -15.88
N ARG A 42 -7.18 -2.08 -16.11
CA ARG A 42 -6.38 -2.65 -15.02
C ARG A 42 -5.45 -1.63 -14.37
N LEU A 43 -4.86 -0.71 -15.15
CA LEU A 43 -4.07 0.39 -14.61
C LEU A 43 -4.94 1.35 -13.78
N ALA A 44 -6.17 1.63 -14.22
CA ALA A 44 -7.12 2.41 -13.43
C ALA A 44 -7.46 1.72 -12.09
N LYS A 45 -7.67 0.40 -12.09
CA LYS A 45 -7.89 -0.38 -10.86
C LYS A 45 -6.66 -0.39 -9.94
N MET A 46 -5.46 -0.52 -10.50
CA MET A 46 -4.21 -0.44 -9.73
C MET A 46 -4.07 0.89 -8.99
N ARG A 47 -4.48 2.01 -9.61
CA ARG A 47 -4.49 3.32 -8.94
C ARG A 47 -5.47 3.40 -7.77
N ILE A 48 -6.60 2.68 -7.83
CA ILE A 48 -7.56 2.60 -6.72
C ILE A 48 -6.94 1.85 -5.55
N GLN A 49 -6.17 0.79 -5.80
CA GLN A 49 -5.51 -0.01 -4.76
C GLN A 49 -4.51 0.79 -3.92
N VAL A 50 -3.93 1.87 -4.47
CA VAL A 50 -3.06 2.80 -3.73
C VAL A 50 -3.77 3.41 -2.52
N LYS A 51 -5.09 3.60 -2.59
CA LYS A 51 -5.88 4.15 -1.48
C LYS A 51 -5.89 3.24 -0.25
N GLY A 52 -5.55 1.96 -0.37
CA GLY A 52 -5.44 1.04 0.76
C GLY A 52 -4.06 1.03 1.43
N LEU A 53 -3.08 1.80 0.91
CA LEU A 53 -1.73 1.81 1.48
C LEU A 53 -1.68 2.48 2.86
N ASP A 54 -2.54 3.46 3.11
CA ASP A 54 -2.63 4.17 4.39
C ASP A 54 -2.96 3.22 5.55
N ALA A 55 -3.97 2.36 5.37
CA ALA A 55 -4.44 1.38 6.34
C ALA A 55 -3.40 0.29 6.63
N THR A 56 -2.51 0.01 5.67
CA THR A 56 -1.45 -1.00 5.84
C THR A 56 -0.16 -0.44 6.44
N ALA A 57 0.10 0.86 6.26
CA ALA A 57 1.34 1.49 6.69
C ALA A 57 1.31 1.98 8.14
N VAL A 58 0.13 2.30 8.67
CA VAL A 58 -0.05 2.75 10.05
C VAL A 58 -0.43 1.54 10.91
N GLY A 59 0.52 1.00 11.69
CA GLY A 59 0.26 -0.03 12.71
C GLY A 59 0.75 -1.45 12.42
N GLY A 60 1.62 -1.66 11.42
CA GLY A 60 2.23 -2.98 11.17
C GLY A 60 1.29 -4.02 10.53
N GLY A 61 0.29 -3.57 9.77
CA GLY A 61 -0.72 -4.45 9.15
C GLY A 61 -0.16 -5.45 8.13
N ASP A 62 -1.00 -6.44 7.78
CA ASP A 62 -0.70 -7.63 6.93
C ASP A 62 -0.28 -7.33 5.47
N GLY A 63 0.00 -6.06 5.14
CA GLY A 63 0.28 -5.60 3.78
C GLY A 63 -0.96 -5.51 2.90
N LEU A 64 -0.80 -4.91 1.72
CA LEU A 64 -1.87 -4.77 0.74
C LEU A 64 -1.93 -6.03 -0.15
N PRO A 65 -3.00 -6.84 -0.13
CA PRO A 65 -3.10 -8.03 -0.96
C PRO A 65 -3.28 -7.65 -2.44
N LEU A 66 -2.20 -7.72 -3.21
CA LEU A 66 -2.19 -7.55 -4.66
C LEU A 66 -2.48 -8.88 -5.36
N THR A 67 -3.75 -9.29 -5.36
CA THR A 67 -4.17 -10.53 -6.01
C THR A 67 -4.52 -10.29 -7.49
N GLY A 68 -4.15 -11.24 -8.35
CA GLY A 68 -4.48 -11.19 -9.78
C GLY A 68 -3.82 -10.04 -10.55
N VAL A 69 -2.70 -9.50 -10.06
CA VAL A 69 -1.88 -8.47 -10.71
C VAL A 69 -0.75 -9.13 -11.52
N GLY A 70 -0.52 -8.65 -12.73
CA GLY A 70 0.54 -9.14 -13.62
C GLY A 70 1.92 -8.54 -13.29
N ALA A 71 2.97 -9.15 -13.83
CA ALA A 71 4.35 -8.76 -13.60
C ALA A 71 4.65 -7.32 -14.07
N MET A 72 4.28 -6.98 -15.32
CA MET A 72 4.47 -5.63 -15.84
C MET A 72 3.73 -4.56 -15.02
N GLU A 73 2.53 -4.87 -14.54
CA GLU A 73 1.73 -3.94 -13.72
C GLU A 73 2.41 -3.66 -12.38
N ILE A 74 2.97 -4.69 -11.73
CA ILE A 74 3.80 -4.54 -10.53
C ILE A 74 5.06 -3.74 -10.84
N GLY A 75 5.71 -4.03 -11.97
CA GLY A 75 6.93 -3.33 -12.41
C GLY A 75 6.71 -1.83 -12.54
N GLU A 76 5.59 -1.42 -13.14
CA GLU A 76 5.20 -0.02 -13.33
C GLU A 76 4.82 0.67 -12.02
N SER A 77 4.13 -0.01 -11.09
CA SER A 77 3.61 0.61 -9.87
C SER A 77 4.57 0.58 -8.68
N ARG A 78 5.54 -0.34 -8.66
CA ARG A 78 6.40 -0.64 -7.50
C ARG A 78 7.07 0.60 -6.92
N GLY A 79 7.77 1.38 -7.73
CA GLY A 79 8.54 2.53 -7.25
C GLY A 79 7.65 3.56 -6.54
N PHE A 80 6.49 3.85 -7.13
CA PHE A 80 5.51 4.76 -6.54
C PHE A 80 4.89 4.20 -5.26
N MET A 81 4.37 2.97 -5.29
CA MET A 81 3.69 2.37 -4.15
C MET A 81 4.61 2.19 -2.95
N SER A 82 5.86 1.76 -3.18
CA SER A 82 6.86 1.62 -2.12
C SER A 82 7.23 2.97 -1.51
N GLY A 83 7.37 4.03 -2.33
CA GLY A 83 7.64 5.38 -1.82
C GLY A 83 6.51 5.93 -0.94
N VAL A 84 5.25 5.75 -1.38
CA VAL A 84 4.07 6.15 -0.59
C VAL A 84 4.00 5.38 0.73
N ALA A 85 4.19 4.06 0.69
CA ALA A 85 4.17 3.22 1.89
C ALA A 85 5.25 3.62 2.90
N GLU A 86 6.47 3.93 2.42
CA GLU A 86 7.55 4.40 3.27
C GLU A 86 7.23 5.76 3.89
N THR A 87 6.64 6.69 3.12
CA THR A 87 6.23 8.01 3.61
C THR A 87 5.20 7.88 4.73
N PHE A 88 4.18 7.03 4.54
CA PHE A 88 3.19 6.78 5.58
C PHE A 88 3.78 6.14 6.83
N ARG A 89 4.77 5.25 6.67
CA ARG A 89 5.46 4.63 7.81
C ARG A 89 6.24 5.66 8.63
N GLN A 90 6.94 6.59 7.98
CA GLN A 90 7.67 7.67 8.65
C GLN A 90 6.71 8.61 9.40
N ILE A 91 5.59 8.99 8.77
CA ILE A 91 4.56 9.81 9.41
C ILE A 91 3.91 9.08 10.59
N GLY A 92 3.62 7.78 10.43
CA GLY A 92 3.04 6.95 11.48
C GLY A 92 3.96 6.82 12.70
N ALA A 93 5.25 6.54 12.48
CA ALA A 93 6.25 6.42 13.54
C ALA A 93 6.39 7.73 14.33
N SER A 94 6.46 8.88 13.63
CA SER A 94 6.54 10.19 14.28
C SER A 94 5.31 10.50 15.13
N LYS A 95 4.10 10.10 14.71
CA LYS A 95 2.88 10.26 15.50
C LYS A 95 2.86 9.36 16.74
N GLU A 96 3.30 8.11 16.62
CA GLU A 96 3.34 7.17 17.73
C GLU A 96 4.35 7.61 18.81
N GLU A 97 5.51 8.09 18.38
CA GLU A 97 6.55 8.63 19.29
C GLU A 97 6.05 9.87 20.04
N ALA A 98 5.44 10.83 19.34
CA ALA A 98 4.84 12.00 19.98
C ALA A 98 3.69 11.67 20.94
N SER A 99 2.95 10.58 20.70
CA SER A 99 1.94 10.10 21.65
C SER A 99 2.59 9.52 22.91
N LYS A 100 3.60 8.67 22.75
CA LYS A 100 4.33 8.06 23.87
C LYS A 100 5.02 9.09 24.75
N GLU A 101 5.61 10.13 24.15
CA GLU A 101 6.22 11.23 24.89
C GLU A 101 5.18 11.98 25.72
N ARG A 102 4.01 12.30 25.14
CA ARG A 102 2.90 12.95 25.88
C ARG A 102 2.37 12.08 27.00
N ASP A 103 2.14 10.79 26.75
CA ASP A 103 1.65 9.86 27.76
C ASP A 103 2.67 9.72 28.91
N ALA A 104 3.97 9.75 28.59
CA ALA A 104 5.04 9.72 29.60
C ALA A 104 5.14 11.04 30.39
N GLU A 105 4.98 12.18 29.74
CA GLU A 105 4.92 13.50 30.39
C GLU A 105 3.70 13.63 31.32
N GLU A 106 2.53 13.17 30.88
CA GLU A 106 1.30 13.14 31.69
C GLU A 106 1.46 12.22 32.90
N ALA A 107 1.97 10.99 32.69
CA ALA A 107 2.23 10.05 33.79
C ALA A 107 3.26 10.59 34.79
N ALA A 108 4.31 11.26 34.31
CA ALA A 108 5.29 11.89 35.18
C ALA A 108 4.66 13.04 35.99
N ASN A 109 3.85 13.90 35.35
CA ASN A 109 3.17 14.99 36.06
C ASN A 109 2.18 14.50 37.12
N THR A 110 1.39 13.45 36.83
CA THR A 110 0.48 12.87 37.84
C THR A 110 1.26 12.30 39.04
N GLN A 111 2.42 11.67 38.79
CA GLN A 111 3.27 11.17 39.87
C GLN A 111 3.82 12.30 40.75
N TYR A 112 4.21 13.44 40.18
CA TYR A 112 4.67 14.60 40.94
C TYR A 112 3.57 15.26 41.78
N ASP A 113 2.34 15.34 41.28
CA ASP A 113 1.19 15.89 42.02
C ASP A 113 0.85 15.01 43.24
N GLU A 114 0.77 13.69 43.06
CA GLU A 114 0.51 12.74 44.16
C GLU A 114 1.59 12.76 45.25
N THR A 115 2.86 13.01 44.89
CA THR A 115 3.93 13.11 45.90
C THR A 115 3.88 14.42 46.68
N ASN A 116 3.41 15.51 46.10
CA ASN A 116 3.32 16.80 46.78
C ASN A 116 2.16 16.86 47.77
N ASP A 117 1.02 16.24 47.44
CA ASP A 117 -0.14 16.14 48.34
C ASP A 117 0.17 15.37 49.64
N ASP A 118 1.08 14.38 49.60
CA ASP A 118 1.49 13.58 50.77
C ASP A 118 2.43 14.36 51.73
N TYR A 119 3.09 15.43 51.26
CA TYR A 119 3.90 16.32 52.09
C TYR A 119 3.09 17.44 52.76
N ASP A 120 1.99 17.89 52.16
CA ASP A 120 1.13 18.94 52.74
C ASP A 120 0.20 18.42 53.87
N ASP A 121 -0.08 17.12 53.95
CA ASP A 121 -0.87 16.51 55.06
C ASP A 121 -0.01 16.14 56.30
N MET A 122 1.32 16.34 56.25
CA MET A 122 2.24 16.14 57.39
C MET A 122 2.56 17.42 58.18
N GLU A 123 2.00 18.58 57.82
CA GLU A 123 2.03 19.79 58.64
C GLU A 123 0.67 20.07 59.32
N LEU A 124 0.41 19.41 60.46
CA LEU A 124 -0.64 19.79 61.43
C LEU A 124 -0.16 19.64 62.88
#